data_AF-A0A061P102-F1
#
_entry.id   AF-A0A061P102-F1
#
_cell.length_a   1.000
_cell.length_b   1.000
_cell.length_c   1.000
_cell.angle_alpha   90.00
_cell.angle_beta   90.00
_cell.angle_gamma   90.00
#
_symmetry.space_group_name_H-M   'P 1'
#
loop_
_entity.id
_entity.type
_entity.pdbx_description
1 polymer ?
#
loop_
_entity_poly.entity_id
_entity_poly.type
_entity_poly.pdbx_seq_one_letter_code
_entity_poly.pdbx_strand_id
1 'polypeptide(L)'
;MLNYAFSVPRAGTITSISAYFSVTAALSLIGSSVTVNAQLFSSSTPNNTFTAIPGASVNLPPLTGVISLGQTLNNIVSGLSIPVTPQTRLLLVLSATSSGISLANVVEGYASAGISIS
;
A
#
# COMPACT_ATOMS: atom_id res chain seq x y z
N MET A 1 -15.98 -12.57 4.51
CA MET A 1 -14.67 -11.91 4.30
C MET A 1 -14.86 -10.85 3.23
N LEU A 2 -14.83 -9.56 3.62
CA LEU A 2 -14.94 -8.43 2.70
C LEU A 2 -13.53 -8.10 2.18
N ASN A 3 -13.38 -7.94 0.86
CA ASN A 3 -12.23 -7.28 0.25
C ASN A 3 -12.73 -6.18 -0.66
N TYR A 4 -11.90 -5.15 -0.85
CA TYR A 4 -12.18 -4.01 -1.72
C TYR A 4 -11.43 -4.14 -3.05
N ALA A 5 -11.35 -5.35 -3.60
CA ALA A 5 -10.69 -5.58 -4.88
C ALA A 5 -11.57 -5.11 -6.04
N PHE A 6 -10.94 -4.56 -7.07
CA PHE A 6 -11.62 -4.12 -8.28
C PHE A 6 -11.24 -5.01 -9.47
N SER A 7 -12.17 -5.19 -10.40
CA SER A 7 -11.96 -5.99 -11.60
C SER A 7 -11.49 -5.10 -12.75
N VAL A 8 -10.39 -5.49 -13.40
CA VAL A 8 -9.88 -4.77 -14.57
C VAL A 8 -10.87 -4.93 -15.75
N PRO A 9 -11.36 -3.85 -16.38
CA PRO A 9 -12.41 -3.95 -17.41
C PRO A 9 -11.88 -4.28 -18.81
N ARG A 10 -10.58 -4.06 -19.07
CA ARG A 10 -9.92 -4.30 -20.37
C ARG A 10 -8.50 -4.81 -20.17
N ALA A 11 -7.90 -5.41 -21.19
CA ALA A 11 -6.47 -5.69 -21.13
C ALA A 11 -5.67 -4.38 -21.05
N GLY A 12 -4.57 -4.38 -20.30
CA GLY A 12 -3.68 -3.23 -20.15
C GLY A 12 -2.40 -3.59 -19.39
N THR A 13 -1.54 -2.60 -19.19
CA THR A 13 -0.30 -2.77 -18.41
C THR A 13 -0.33 -1.84 -17.21
N ILE A 14 -0.06 -2.38 -16.02
CA ILE A 14 0.17 -1.54 -14.84
C ILE A 14 1.54 -0.88 -14.98
N THR A 15 1.56 0.44 -15.01
CA THR A 15 2.78 1.24 -15.26
C THR A 15 3.30 1.99 -14.05
N SER A 16 2.41 2.28 -13.09
CA SER A 16 2.80 2.87 -11.80
C SER A 16 1.78 2.60 -10.70
N ILE A 17 2.26 2.68 -9.46
CA ILE A 17 1.44 2.63 -8.24
C ILE A 17 1.89 3.78 -7.34
N SER A 18 0.96 4.62 -6.92
CA SER A 18 1.19 5.65 -5.91
C SER A 18 0.47 5.27 -4.62
N ALA A 19 1.09 5.51 -3.47
CA ALA A 19 0.46 5.34 -2.16
C ALA A 19 0.57 6.62 -1.34
N TYR A 20 -0.44 6.85 -0.51
CA TYR A 20 -0.55 7.98 0.40
C TYR A 20 -1.10 7.51 1.75
N PHE A 21 -0.54 8.07 2.83
CA PHE A 21 -0.99 7.84 4.19
C PHE A 21 -1.02 9.15 4.97
N SER A 22 -2.07 9.38 5.74
CA SER A 22 -2.20 10.54 6.63
C SER A 22 -2.50 10.11 8.05
N VAL A 23 -1.65 10.50 8.99
CA VAL A 23 -1.75 10.16 10.41
C VAL A 23 -2.92 10.94 11.06
N THR A 24 -3.75 10.25 11.85
CA THR A 24 -4.91 10.86 12.54
C THR A 24 -4.69 11.14 14.02
N ALA A 25 -3.59 10.65 14.61
CA ALA A 25 -3.25 10.88 16.01
C ALA A 25 -1.74 11.16 16.18
N ALA A 26 -1.41 12.12 17.04
CA ALA A 26 -0.02 12.37 17.40
C ALA A 26 0.54 11.22 18.26
N LEU A 27 1.79 10.83 18.03
CA LEU A 27 2.46 9.74 18.77
C LEU A 27 3.98 9.98 18.82
N SER A 28 4.64 9.50 19.88
CA SER A 28 6.09 9.46 19.96
C SER A 28 6.62 8.08 19.57
N LEU A 29 7.43 8.03 18.51
CA LEU A 29 8.18 6.86 18.06
C LEU A 29 9.68 7.03 18.39
N ILE A 30 10.04 7.72 19.47
CA ILE A 30 11.45 7.88 19.86
C ILE A 30 12.05 6.48 20.13
N GLY A 31 13.15 6.16 19.45
CA GLY A 31 13.79 4.84 19.53
C GLY A 31 13.04 3.73 18.77
N SER A 32 12.03 4.07 17.96
CA SER A 32 11.28 3.13 17.11
C SER A 32 11.03 3.72 15.72
N SER A 33 10.65 2.88 14.77
CA SER A 33 10.19 3.32 13.46
C SER A 33 8.98 2.50 13.01
N VAL A 34 8.07 3.13 12.27
CA VAL A 34 6.96 2.44 11.60
C VAL A 34 7.05 2.70 10.11
N THR A 35 7.07 1.64 9.31
CA THR A 35 7.07 1.72 7.85
C THR A 35 5.74 1.21 7.32
N VAL A 36 5.07 2.01 6.50
CA VAL A 36 3.86 1.61 5.78
C VAL A 36 4.25 1.14 4.38
N ASN A 37 3.77 -0.03 3.98
CA ASN A 37 3.94 -0.58 2.65
C ASN A 37 2.58 -0.82 2.00
N ALA A 38 2.45 -0.46 0.72
CA ALA A 38 1.31 -0.81 -0.12
C ALA A 38 1.74 -1.83 -1.18
N GLN A 39 1.24 -3.05 -1.08
CA GLN A 39 1.52 -4.15 -2.00
C GLN A 39 0.29 -4.47 -2.84
N LEU A 40 0.48 -4.56 -4.16
CA LEU A 40 -0.58 -4.98 -5.06
C LEU A 40 -0.61 -6.51 -5.19
N PHE A 41 -1.81 -7.06 -5.10
CA PHE A 41 -2.10 -8.47 -5.31
C PHE A 41 -3.07 -8.64 -6.46
N SER A 42 -3.02 -9.80 -7.13
CA SER A 42 -3.91 -10.14 -8.24
C SER A 42 -4.59 -11.49 -8.04
N SER A 43 -5.78 -11.63 -8.63
CA SER A 43 -6.47 -12.90 -8.86
C SER A 43 -6.82 -12.96 -10.36
N SER A 44 -6.03 -13.72 -11.13
CA SER A 44 -6.22 -13.89 -12.57
C SER A 44 -7.35 -14.86 -12.92
N THR A 45 -7.58 -15.86 -12.06
CA THR A 45 -8.80 -16.67 -12.05
C THR A 45 -9.80 -15.98 -11.14
N PRO A 46 -10.81 -15.25 -11.64
CA PRO A 46 -11.57 -14.29 -10.84
C PRO A 46 -12.23 -14.90 -9.59
N ASN A 47 -11.58 -14.78 -8.44
CA ASN A 47 -12.04 -15.29 -7.14
C ASN A 47 -11.49 -14.42 -5.99
N ASN A 48 -11.64 -14.87 -4.74
CA ASN A 48 -11.17 -14.15 -3.54
C ASN A 48 -9.80 -14.63 -3.01
N THR A 49 -9.04 -15.36 -3.83
CA THR A 49 -7.69 -15.80 -3.55
C THR A 49 -6.73 -14.96 -4.37
N PHE A 50 -5.82 -14.27 -3.69
CA PHE A 50 -4.93 -13.28 -4.30
C PHE A 50 -3.47 -13.66 -4.08
N THR A 51 -2.64 -13.40 -5.08
CA THR A 51 -1.18 -13.56 -5.01
C THR A 51 -0.51 -12.21 -5.18
N ALA A 52 0.57 -11.97 -4.43
CA ALA A 52 1.32 -10.73 -4.53
C ALA A 52 1.94 -10.62 -5.93
N ILE A 53 1.85 -9.44 -6.54
CA ILE A 53 2.51 -9.16 -7.81
C ILE A 53 3.95 -8.74 -7.52
N PRO A 54 4.97 -9.50 -7.96
CA PRO A 54 6.36 -9.15 -7.72
C PRO A 54 6.70 -7.76 -8.27
N GLY A 55 7.41 -6.94 -7.48
CA GLY A 55 7.81 -5.58 -7.85
C GLY A 55 6.69 -4.53 -7.78
N ALA A 56 5.43 -4.91 -7.57
CA ALA A 56 4.29 -4.01 -7.48
C ALA A 56 4.04 -3.52 -6.04
N SER A 57 5.06 -2.91 -5.44
CA SER A 57 5.08 -2.53 -4.03
C SER A 57 5.55 -1.10 -3.85
N VAL A 58 4.90 -0.33 -2.98
CA VAL A 58 5.26 1.04 -2.65
C VAL A 58 5.59 1.13 -1.17
N ASN A 59 6.86 1.38 -0.85
CA ASN A 59 7.30 1.69 0.51
C ASN A 59 7.16 3.19 0.74
N LEU A 60 6.37 3.56 1.75
CA LEU A 60 6.31 4.95 2.21
C LEU A 60 7.52 5.26 3.10
N PRO A 61 7.92 6.55 3.20
CA PRO A 61 8.95 6.96 4.14
C PRO A 61 8.60 6.52 5.57
N PRO A 62 9.58 6.10 6.39
CA PRO A 62 9.32 5.64 7.74
C PRO A 62 8.88 6.80 8.65
N LEU A 63 7.92 6.54 9.52
CA LEU A 63 7.60 7.40 10.66
C LEU A 63 8.61 7.14 11.76
N THR A 64 9.26 8.19 12.24
CA THR A 64 10.24 8.15 13.33
C THR A 64 10.14 9.41 14.18
N GLY A 65 10.56 9.34 15.44
CA GLY A 65 10.55 10.50 16.34
C GLY A 65 9.12 10.92 16.72
N VAL A 66 8.91 12.23 16.90
CA VAL A 66 7.60 12.76 17.29
C VAL A 66 6.74 12.98 16.05
N ILE A 67 5.64 12.26 15.96
CA ILE A 67 4.68 12.30 14.86
C ILE A 67 3.57 13.28 15.20
N SER A 68 3.31 14.21 14.29
CA SER A 68 2.24 15.20 14.44
C SER A 68 0.93 14.70 13.83
N LEU A 69 -0.20 15.14 14.39
CA LEU A 69 -1.51 14.92 13.78
C LEU A 69 -1.53 15.55 12.38
N GLY A 70 -2.05 14.80 11.40
CA GLY A 70 -2.08 15.23 10.00
C GLY A 70 -0.75 15.07 9.27
N GLN A 71 0.27 14.46 9.87
CA GLN A 71 1.51 14.14 9.16
C GLN A 71 1.21 13.18 8.00
N THR A 72 1.73 13.52 6.81
CA THR A 72 1.46 12.79 5.58
C THR A 72 2.71 12.09 5.06
N LEU A 73 2.51 10.92 4.46
CA LEU A 73 3.53 10.14 3.77
C LEU A 73 3.01 9.80 2.38
N ASN A 74 3.87 9.89 1.37
CA ASN A 74 3.54 9.44 0.03
C ASN A 74 4.78 8.91 -0.68
N ASN A 75 4.56 8.03 -1.65
CA ASN A 75 5.57 7.59 -2.59
C ASN A 75 4.90 7.04 -3.85
N ILE A 76 5.68 6.89 -4.92
CA ILE A 76 5.27 6.29 -6.17
C ILE A 76 6.34 5.33 -6.68
N VAL A 77 5.91 4.18 -7.18
CA VAL A 77 6.74 3.31 -8.01
C VAL A 77 6.25 3.42 -9.44
N SER A 78 7.16 3.78 -10.35
CA SER A 78 6.92 3.94 -11.79
C SER A 78 7.80 2.99 -12.59
N GLY A 79 7.56 2.90 -13.90
CA GLY A 79 8.33 2.03 -14.78
C GLY A 79 7.98 0.55 -14.61
N LEU A 80 6.80 0.26 -14.06
CA LEU A 80 6.28 -1.09 -13.99
C LEU A 80 5.87 -1.55 -15.39
N SER A 81 5.94 -2.86 -15.61
CA SER A 81 5.53 -3.51 -16.86
C SER A 81 4.80 -4.81 -16.55
N ILE A 82 3.65 -4.70 -15.87
CA ILE A 82 2.86 -5.84 -15.42
C ILE A 82 1.59 -5.95 -16.28
N PRO A 83 1.48 -6.94 -17.17
CA PRO A 83 0.28 -7.13 -17.97
C PRO A 83 -0.88 -7.61 -17.10
N VAL A 84 -2.08 -7.09 -17.38
CA VAL A 84 -3.34 -7.55 -16.80
C VAL A 84 -4.36 -7.80 -17.90
N THR A 85 -5.19 -8.81 -17.72
CA THR A 85 -6.29 -9.17 -18.63
C THR A 85 -7.64 -8.72 -18.05
N PRO A 86 -8.70 -8.60 -18.88
CA PRO A 86 -10.03 -8.35 -18.37
C PRO A 86 -10.42 -9.33 -17.27
N GLN A 87 -11.14 -8.85 -16.27
CA GLN A 87 -11.60 -9.57 -15.09
C GLN A 87 -10.50 -9.99 -14.09
N THR A 88 -9.22 -9.71 -14.36
CA THR A 88 -8.19 -9.79 -13.31
C THR A 88 -8.65 -8.93 -12.14
N ARG A 89 -8.75 -9.51 -10.94
CA ARG A 89 -9.10 -8.74 -9.73
C ARG A 89 -7.82 -8.23 -9.09
N LEU A 90 -7.77 -6.94 -8.80
CA LEU A 90 -6.65 -6.29 -8.16
C LEU A 90 -7.04 -5.87 -6.75
N LEU A 91 -6.20 -6.23 -5.78
CA LEU A 91 -6.36 -5.90 -4.37
C LEU A 91 -5.09 -5.22 -3.89
N LEU A 92 -5.20 -3.97 -3.45
CA LEU A 92 -4.10 -3.31 -2.76
C LEU A 92 -4.19 -3.59 -1.27
N VAL A 93 -3.11 -4.07 -0.68
CA VAL A 93 -3.01 -4.33 0.76
C VAL A 93 -2.00 -3.37 1.34
N LEU A 94 -2.42 -2.60 2.34
CA LEU A 94 -1.51 -1.81 3.16
C LEU A 94 -1.15 -2.58 4.42
N SER A 95 0.13 -2.53 4.77
CA SER A 95 0.67 -3.11 6.00
C SER A 95 1.57 -2.10 6.68
N ALA A 96 1.67 -2.22 8.01
CA ALA A 96 2.58 -1.42 8.81
C ALA A 96 3.50 -2.38 9.58
N THR A 97 4.80 -2.17 9.47
CA THR A 97 5.79 -2.90 10.26
C THR A 97 6.50 -1.94 11.19
N SER A 98 6.72 -2.36 12.43
CA SER A 98 7.46 -1.60 13.42
C SER A 98 8.81 -2.27 13.70
N SER A 99 9.80 -1.44 14.02
CA SER A 99 11.12 -1.87 14.49
C SER A 99 11.62 -0.93 15.57
N GLY A 100 12.51 -1.42 16.44
CA GLY A 100 13.13 -0.63 17.50
C GLY A 100 12.77 -1.10 18.90
N ILE A 101 12.94 -0.20 19.87
CA ILE A 101 12.96 -0.52 21.31
C ILE A 101 11.56 -0.81 21.85
N SER A 102 10.51 -0.21 21.26
CA SER A 102 9.11 -0.48 21.60
C SER A 102 8.35 -1.01 20.39
N LEU A 103 7.69 -2.16 20.56
CA LEU A 103 6.84 -2.78 19.54
C LEU A 103 5.36 -2.41 19.67
N ALA A 104 4.95 -1.77 20.78
CA ALA A 104 3.58 -1.38 21.06
C ALA A 104 3.30 0.05 20.55
N ASN A 105 3.34 0.24 19.23
CA ASN A 105 2.97 1.50 18.59
C ASN A 105 1.72 1.28 17.72
N VAL A 106 0.65 2.02 18.01
CA VAL A 106 -0.55 2.06 17.15
C VAL A 106 -0.47 3.33 16.32
N VAL A 107 -0.30 3.17 15.00
CA VAL A 107 -0.38 4.27 14.04
C VAL A 107 -1.72 4.20 13.35
N GLU A 108 -2.56 5.19 13.61
CA GLU A 108 -3.86 5.35 12.96
C GLU A 108 -3.75 6.37 11.83
N GLY A 109 -4.45 6.10 10.72
CA GLY A 109 -4.46 7.02 9.60
C GLY A 109 -5.33 6.60 8.43
N TYR A 110 -5.50 7.54 7.50
CA TYR A 110 -6.17 7.30 6.23
C TYR A 110 -5.17 6.83 5.19
N ALA A 111 -5.47 5.71 4.54
CA ALA A 111 -4.68 5.15 3.44
C ALA A 111 -5.43 5.32 2.10
N SER A 112 -4.71 5.72 1.07
CA SER A 112 -5.24 5.73 -0.30
C SER A 112 -4.12 5.43 -1.31
N ALA A 113 -4.51 5.08 -2.53
CA ALA A 113 -3.58 4.74 -3.58
C ALA A 113 -4.18 4.94 -4.97
N GLY A 114 -3.29 5.00 -5.95
CA GLY A 114 -3.60 5.06 -7.37
C GLY A 114 -2.82 4.01 -8.13
N ILE A 115 -3.45 3.42 -9.14
CA ILE A 115 -2.83 2.42 -10.02
C ILE A 115 -3.07 2.87 -11.46
N SER A 116 -1.98 3.13 -12.19
CA SER A 116 -2.04 3.48 -13.61
C SER A 116 -2.10 2.21 -14.45
N ILE A 117 -3.14 2.08 -15.28
CA ILE A 117 -3.31 0.97 -16.24
C ILE A 117 -3.59 1.58 -17.61
N SER A 118 -2.63 1.44 -18.52
CA SER A 118 -2.70 1.96 -19.90
C SER A 118 -2.71 0.85 -20.93
#